data_AF-A0A1F3VLC6-F1
#
_entry.id   AF-A0A1F3VLC6-F1
#
_cell.length_a   1.000
_cell.length_b   1.000
_cell.length_c   1.000
_cell.angle_alpha   90.00
_cell.angle_beta   90.00
_cell.angle_gamma   90.00
#
_symmetry.space_group_name_H-M   'P 1'
#
loop_
_entity.id
_entity.type
_entity.pdbx_description
1 polymer ?
#
loop_
_entity_poly.entity_id
_entity_poly.type
_entity_poly.pdbx_seq_one_letter_code
_entity_poly.pdbx_strand_id
1 'polypeptide(L)'
;MTDLSYLELGRKMSRPAGGVRPTKASFLANNKINYSEFTDKDIVEGYCDDLLKLLGEEDLRVMISGIFRIQNQLSELLEEKNMDHSLSLDDFFRQLSPLLLEVLWETANQEVDQSQLLKKFQEAIRISLEEELYLWQDRH
;
A
#
# COMPACT_ATOMS: atom_id res chain seq x y z
N MET A 1 11.18 23.49 -49.01
CA MET A 1 10.69 24.07 -47.75
C MET A 1 9.82 23.01 -47.11
N THR A 2 10.37 22.37 -46.08
CA THR A 2 9.80 21.26 -45.34
C THR A 2 9.08 21.80 -44.11
N ASP A 3 7.77 21.98 -44.18
CA ASP A 3 6.93 22.16 -43.00
C ASP A 3 6.39 20.80 -42.56
N LEU A 4 7.25 20.06 -41.85
CA LEU A 4 6.82 18.98 -40.99
C LEU A 4 6.08 19.62 -39.81
N SER A 5 4.75 19.66 -39.90
CA SER A 5 3.92 20.16 -38.82
C SER A 5 4.18 19.30 -37.57
N TYR A 6 4.69 19.93 -36.51
CA TYR A 6 4.86 19.35 -35.18
C TYR A 6 3.53 18.91 -34.52
N LEU A 7 2.41 19.07 -35.22
CA LEU A 7 1.06 18.71 -34.78
C LEU A 7 0.73 17.21 -34.90
N GLU A 8 1.46 16.44 -35.71
CA GLU A 8 1.22 14.99 -35.86
C GLU A 8 2.05 14.11 -34.90
N LEU A 9 3.08 14.68 -34.25
CA LEU A 9 3.95 13.95 -33.31
C LEU A 9 3.34 13.81 -31.90
N GLY A 10 2.33 14.63 -31.55
CA GLY A 10 1.66 14.59 -30.24
C GLY A 10 0.49 13.62 -30.13
N ARG A 11 0.04 12.99 -31.23
CA ARG A 11 -1.14 12.09 -31.24
C ARG A 11 -0.83 10.61 -31.45
N LYS A 12 0.45 10.23 -31.51
CA LYS A 12 0.90 8.85 -31.75
C LYS A 12 1.84 8.29 -30.67
N MET A 13 1.82 8.84 -29.46
CA MET A 13 2.43 8.16 -28.31
C MET A 13 1.36 7.37 -27.55
N SER A 14 1.21 6.13 -28.01
CA SER A 14 0.98 4.94 -27.19
C SER A 14 -0.12 5.01 -26.13
N ARG A 15 -1.38 4.95 -26.56
CA ARG A 15 -2.35 4.14 -25.82
C ARG A 15 -2.01 2.68 -26.13
N PRO A 16 -1.62 1.83 -25.14
CA PRO A 16 -1.83 0.41 -25.31
C PRO A 16 -3.35 0.18 -25.25
N ALA A 17 -4.00 0.26 -26.40
CA ALA A 17 -5.32 -0.30 -26.62
C ALA A 17 -5.16 -1.83 -26.49
N GLY A 18 -5.32 -2.34 -25.26
CA GLY A 18 -5.07 -3.74 -24.93
C GLY A 18 -4.62 -3.98 -23.49
N GLY A 19 -4.55 -2.97 -22.63
CA GLY A 19 -4.37 -3.19 -21.20
C GLY A 19 -5.57 -3.94 -20.64
N VAL A 20 -5.38 -5.19 -20.22
CA VAL A 20 -6.31 -5.90 -19.33
C VAL A 20 -6.61 -4.94 -18.19
N ARG A 21 -7.87 -4.51 -18.05
CA ARG A 21 -8.26 -3.69 -16.88
C ARG A 21 -7.85 -4.49 -15.65
N PRO A 22 -7.09 -3.89 -14.71
CA PRO A 22 -6.71 -4.61 -13.50
C PRO A 22 -7.99 -5.05 -12.81
N THR A 23 -8.07 -6.33 -12.46
CA THR A 23 -9.24 -6.92 -11.80
C THR A 23 -9.36 -6.49 -10.34
N LYS A 24 -8.30 -5.88 -9.77
CA LYS A 24 -8.20 -5.46 -8.37
C LYS A 24 -7.49 -4.10 -8.26
N ALA A 25 -7.79 -3.33 -7.22
CA ALA A 25 -7.13 -2.05 -6.97
C ALA A 25 -5.78 -2.27 -6.28
N SER A 26 -4.65 -1.93 -6.92
CA SER A 26 -3.33 -2.07 -6.30
C SER A 26 -2.83 -0.74 -5.74
N PHE A 27 -2.90 -0.62 -4.43
CA PHE A 27 -2.44 0.51 -3.61
C PHE A 27 -0.93 0.80 -3.72
N LEU A 28 -0.14 -0.18 -4.13
CA LEU A 28 1.29 -0.01 -4.41
C LEU A 28 1.58 0.61 -5.78
N ALA A 29 0.56 0.84 -6.62
CA ALA A 29 0.73 1.46 -7.92
C ALA A 29 1.32 2.88 -7.80
N ASN A 30 2.27 3.21 -8.69
CA ASN A 30 2.89 4.55 -8.72
C ASN A 30 1.93 5.66 -9.19
N ASN A 31 0.77 5.30 -9.72
CA ASN A 31 -0.23 6.24 -10.25
C ASN A 31 -1.43 6.28 -9.33
N LYS A 32 -2.11 7.43 -9.29
CA LYS A 32 -3.39 7.58 -8.60
C LYS A 32 -4.41 6.59 -9.18
N ILE A 33 -5.05 5.83 -8.30
CA ILE A 33 -6.11 4.88 -8.65
C ILE A 33 -7.43 5.65 -8.78
N ASN A 34 -8.21 5.33 -9.81
CA ASN A 34 -9.59 5.76 -9.90
C ASN A 34 -10.49 4.70 -9.24
N TYR A 35 -10.82 4.89 -7.96
CA TYR A 35 -11.53 3.88 -7.16
C TYR A 35 -12.99 3.69 -7.58
N SER A 36 -13.56 4.65 -8.31
CA SER A 36 -14.91 4.52 -8.89
C SER A 36 -15.05 3.36 -9.88
N GLU A 37 -13.95 2.83 -10.40
CA GLU A 37 -13.94 1.71 -11.36
C GLU A 37 -13.97 0.32 -10.68
N PHE A 38 -13.86 0.26 -9.35
CA PHE A 38 -13.71 -0.98 -8.58
C PHE A 38 -14.86 -1.20 -7.60
N THR A 39 -15.27 -2.46 -7.44
CA THR A 39 -16.18 -2.85 -6.35
C THR A 39 -15.43 -2.90 -5.02
N ASP A 40 -16.15 -2.87 -3.90
CA ASP A 40 -15.52 -2.90 -2.57
C ASP A 40 -14.75 -4.22 -2.36
N LYS A 41 -15.22 -5.32 -2.96
CA LYS A 41 -14.51 -6.59 -2.98
C LYS A 41 -13.18 -6.50 -3.73
N ASP A 42 -13.15 -5.87 -4.90
CA ASP A 42 -11.93 -5.69 -5.69
C ASP A 42 -10.89 -4.81 -4.97
N ILE A 43 -11.37 -3.88 -4.14
CA ILE A 43 -10.56 -3.01 -3.29
C ILE A 43 -9.96 -3.82 -2.14
N VAL A 44 -10.76 -4.59 -1.40
CA VAL A 44 -10.28 -5.43 -0.28
C VAL A 44 -9.30 -6.50 -0.76
N GLU A 45 -9.61 -7.20 -1.86
CA GLU A 45 -8.71 -8.21 -2.41
C GLU A 45 -7.39 -7.58 -2.90
N GLY A 46 -7.45 -6.39 -3.48
CA GLY A 46 -6.25 -5.65 -3.90
C GLY A 46 -5.40 -5.17 -2.72
N TYR A 47 -6.04 -4.73 -1.64
CA TYR A 47 -5.39 -4.40 -0.38
C TYR A 47 -4.66 -5.61 0.20
N CYS A 48 -5.33 -6.76 0.33
CA CYS A 48 -4.73 -8.00 0.83
C CYS A 48 -3.57 -8.48 -0.04
N ASP A 49 -3.71 -8.43 -1.38
CA ASP A 49 -2.63 -8.80 -2.29
C ASP A 49 -1.40 -7.90 -2.12
N ASP A 50 -1.59 -6.61 -1.84
CA ASP A 50 -0.50 -5.67 -1.61
C ASP A 50 0.16 -5.83 -0.23
N LEU A 51 -0.61 -6.16 0.82
CA LEU A 51 -0.06 -6.56 2.12
C LEU A 51 0.77 -7.85 2.02
N LEU A 52 0.30 -8.85 1.25
CA LEU A 52 1.06 -10.09 1.00
C LEU A 52 2.39 -9.83 0.29
N LYS A 53 2.40 -8.90 -0.68
CA LYS A 53 3.66 -8.47 -1.33
C LYS A 53 4.60 -7.86 -0.31
N LEU A 54 4.09 -6.96 0.55
CA LEU A 54 4.90 -6.33 1.59
C LEU A 54 5.49 -7.34 2.57
N LEU A 55 4.74 -8.37 2.96
CA LEU A 55 5.21 -9.43 3.85
C LEU A 55 6.40 -10.22 3.25
N GLY A 56 6.42 -10.34 1.92
CA GLY A 56 7.52 -10.95 1.16
C GLY A 56 8.79 -10.09 1.08
N GLU A 57 8.76 -8.81 1.44
CA GLU A 57 9.90 -7.90 1.29
C GLU A 57 10.95 -8.10 2.40
N GLU A 58 12.20 -8.32 2.00
CA GLU A 58 13.33 -8.46 2.93
C GLU A 58 13.94 -7.11 3.32
N ASP A 59 13.78 -6.07 2.50
CA ASP A 59 14.29 -4.73 2.79
C ASP A 59 13.27 -3.90 3.58
N LEU A 60 13.60 -3.57 4.82
CA LEU A 60 12.78 -2.75 5.72
C LEU A 60 12.42 -1.38 5.10
N ARG A 61 13.31 -0.76 4.32
CA ARG A 61 13.03 0.53 3.69
C ARG A 61 11.95 0.39 2.62
N VAL A 62 12.01 -0.69 1.84
CA VAL A 62 11.01 -1.00 0.80
C VAL A 62 9.67 -1.28 1.47
N MET A 63 9.67 -2.10 2.53
CA MET A 63 8.49 -2.43 3.32
C MET A 63 7.80 -1.19 3.88
N ILE A 64 8.54 -0.33 4.59
CA ILE A 64 8.00 0.93 5.15
C ILE A 64 7.49 1.86 4.04
N SER A 65 8.23 1.97 2.94
CA SER A 65 7.80 2.81 1.80
C SER A 65 6.49 2.32 1.19
N GLY A 66 6.29 1.00 1.10
CA GLY A 66 5.04 0.42 0.65
C GLY A 66 3.89 0.66 1.63
N ILE A 67 4.12 0.52 2.94
CA ILE A 67 3.13 0.84 3.98
C ILE A 67 2.62 2.28 3.82
N PHE A 68 3.52 3.26 3.69
CA PHE A 68 3.13 4.65 3.50
C PHE A 68 2.36 4.89 2.20
N ARG A 69 2.72 4.19 1.11
CA ARG A 69 1.97 4.27 -0.15
C ARG A 69 0.55 3.77 0.03
N ILE A 70 0.37 2.60 0.65
CA ILE A 70 -0.95 2.04 0.90
C ILE A 70 -1.77 2.99 1.79
N GLN A 71 -1.19 3.49 2.88
CA GLN A 71 -1.86 4.42 3.78
C GLN A 71 -2.32 5.71 3.08
N ASN A 72 -1.46 6.31 2.24
CA ASN A 72 -1.81 7.52 1.50
C ASN A 72 -2.95 7.25 0.52
N GLN A 73 -2.87 6.13 -0.21
CA GLN A 73 -3.88 5.76 -1.19
C GLN A 73 -5.22 5.36 -0.55
N LEU A 74 -5.21 4.76 0.64
CA LEU A 74 -6.40 4.53 1.46
C LEU A 74 -7.03 5.82 1.96
N SER A 75 -6.20 6.79 2.37
CA SER A 75 -6.69 8.11 2.80
C SER A 75 -7.45 8.79 1.66
N GLU A 76 -6.90 8.74 0.43
CA GLU A 76 -7.57 9.25 -0.76
C GLU A 76 -8.86 8.48 -1.10
N LEU A 77 -8.89 7.15 -0.92
CA LEU A 77 -10.09 6.33 -1.13
C LEU A 77 -11.22 6.75 -0.16
N LEU A 78 -10.90 6.95 1.11
CA LEU A 78 -11.86 7.37 2.14
C LEU A 78 -12.47 8.74 1.79
N GLU A 79 -11.65 9.67 1.28
CA GLU A 79 -12.10 10.98 0.80
C GLU A 79 -12.98 10.87 -0.46
N GLU A 80 -12.63 10.00 -1.42
CA GLU A 80 -13.32 9.89 -2.72
C GLU A 80 -14.67 9.17 -2.63
N LYS A 81 -14.73 8.04 -1.91
CA LYS A 81 -15.93 7.19 -1.92
C LYS A 81 -16.92 7.47 -0.80
N ASN A 82 -16.61 8.36 0.16
CA ASN A 82 -17.32 8.40 1.45
C ASN A 82 -17.54 6.96 1.96
N MET A 83 -16.53 6.09 1.82
CA MET A 83 -16.70 4.68 2.15
C MET A 83 -17.17 4.61 3.59
N ASP A 84 -18.27 3.89 3.78
CA ASP A 84 -18.82 3.63 5.10
C ASP A 84 -17.67 3.10 5.97
N HIS A 85 -17.51 3.65 7.17
CA HIS A 85 -16.41 3.29 8.09
C HIS A 85 -16.39 1.79 8.44
N SER A 86 -17.35 1.00 7.96
CA SER A 86 -17.50 -0.44 8.15
C SER A 86 -16.38 -1.29 7.54
N LEU A 87 -15.64 -0.80 6.54
CA LEU A 87 -14.50 -1.55 5.98
C LEU A 87 -13.20 -1.36 6.78
N SER A 88 -13.07 -0.32 7.60
CA SER A 88 -11.98 -0.15 8.59
C SER A 88 -10.55 -0.40 8.08
N LEU A 89 -10.27 -0.21 6.79
CA LEU A 89 -8.96 -0.50 6.19
C LEU A 89 -7.84 0.39 6.76
N ASP A 90 -8.17 1.52 7.39
CA ASP A 90 -7.23 2.43 8.03
C ASP A 90 -6.89 2.07 9.48
N ASP A 91 -7.69 1.21 10.14
CA ASP A 91 -7.51 0.87 11.56
C ASP A 91 -6.15 0.20 11.81
N PHE A 92 -5.71 -0.66 10.88
CA PHE A 92 -4.39 -1.26 10.89
C PHE A 92 -3.27 -0.20 11.02
N PHE A 93 -3.29 0.82 10.17
CA PHE A 93 -2.25 1.85 10.15
C PHE A 93 -2.28 2.74 11.39
N ARG A 94 -3.46 2.94 11.97
CA ARG A 94 -3.62 3.64 13.26
C ARG A 94 -3.01 2.86 14.42
N GLN A 95 -3.11 1.53 14.40
CA GLN A 95 -2.56 0.65 15.43
C GLN A 95 -1.06 0.35 15.24
N LEU A 96 -0.58 0.34 14.00
CA LEU A 96 0.83 0.10 13.69
C LEU A 96 1.74 1.19 14.25
N SER A 97 1.33 2.46 14.17
CA SER A 97 2.14 3.59 14.63
C SER A 97 2.51 3.53 16.13
N PRO A 98 1.56 3.35 17.07
CA PRO A 98 1.89 3.22 18.49
C PRO A 98 2.70 1.96 18.79
N LEU A 99 2.42 0.83 18.13
CA LEU A 99 3.20 -0.41 18.28
C LEU A 99 4.69 -0.18 17.94
N LEU A 100 4.95 0.48 16.81
CA LEU A 100 6.32 0.77 16.38
C LEU A 100 7.05 1.73 17.34
N LEU A 101 6.33 2.69 17.93
CA LEU A 101 6.88 3.55 18.97
C LEU A 101 7.20 2.78 20.26
N GLU A 102 6.37 1.82 20.63
CA GLU A 102 6.60 0.94 21.79
C GLU A 102 7.87 0.10 21.59
N VAL A 103 8.03 -0.54 20.42
CA VAL A 103 9.24 -1.30 20.06
C VAL A 103 10.48 -0.42 20.13
N LEU A 104 10.39 0.83 19.66
CA LEU A 104 11.47 1.79 19.73
C LEU A 104 11.80 2.15 21.19
N TRP A 105 10.79 2.41 22.01
CA TRP A 105 10.94 2.77 23.42
C TRP A 105 11.55 1.64 24.26
N GLU A 106 11.06 0.41 24.09
CA GLU A 106 11.60 -0.78 24.77
C GLU A 106 13.08 -1.01 24.42
N THR A 107 13.42 -0.79 23.15
CA THR A 107 14.77 -1.04 22.66
C THR A 107 15.72 0.11 23.01
N ALA A 108 15.24 1.35 23.09
CA ALA A 108 16.03 2.52 23.51
C ALA A 108 16.52 2.42 24.96
N ASN A 109 15.80 1.68 25.81
CA ASN A 109 16.17 1.42 27.20
C ASN A 109 17.15 0.25 27.37
N GLN A 110 17.53 -0.41 26.28
CA GLN A 110 18.50 -1.49 26.25
C GLN A 110 19.77 -0.99 25.54
N GLU A 111 20.97 -1.42 25.94
CA GLU A 111 22.20 -1.15 25.19
C GLU A 111 22.23 -2.01 23.91
N VAL A 112 21.35 -1.68 22.95
CA VAL A 112 21.13 -2.45 21.73
C VAL A 112 21.73 -1.71 20.54
N ASP A 113 22.51 -2.42 19.74
CA ASP A 113 23.04 -1.90 18.48
C ASP A 113 21.90 -1.58 17.49
N GLN A 114 22.09 -0.54 16.68
CA GLN A 114 21.12 -0.06 15.69
C GLN A 114 20.64 -1.19 14.76
N SER A 115 21.53 -2.12 14.41
CA SER A 115 21.20 -3.27 13.55
C SER A 115 20.14 -4.18 14.17
N GLN A 116 20.18 -4.40 15.48
CA GLN A 116 19.20 -5.22 16.20
C GLN A 116 17.88 -4.48 16.37
N LEU A 117 17.91 -3.16 16.60
CA LEU A 117 16.70 -2.33 16.61
C LEU A 117 15.94 -2.45 15.29
N LEU A 118 16.63 -2.27 14.16
CA LEU A 118 16.00 -2.36 12.84
C LEU A 118 15.40 -3.75 12.56
N LYS A 119 16.05 -4.83 13.03
CA LYS A 119 15.49 -6.18 12.94
C LYS A 119 14.21 -6.34 13.76
N LYS A 120 14.20 -5.86 15.01
CA LYS A 120 12.98 -5.87 15.85
C LYS A 120 11.85 -5.07 15.21
N PHE A 121 12.19 -3.93 14.60
CA PHE A 121 11.24 -3.09 13.88
C PHE A 121 10.64 -3.82 12.68
N GLN A 122 11.49 -4.47 11.88
CA GLN A 122 11.05 -5.27 10.74
C GLN A 122 10.16 -6.44 11.16
N GLU A 123 10.53 -7.12 12.23
CA GLU A 123 9.75 -8.24 12.76
C GLU A 123 8.38 -7.79 13.26
N ALA A 124 8.31 -6.68 14.00
CA ALA A 124 7.05 -6.12 14.45
C ALA A 124 6.12 -5.79 13.26
N ILE A 125 6.66 -5.19 12.19
CA ILE A 125 5.89 -4.94 10.98
C ILE A 125 5.40 -6.25 10.34
N ARG A 126 6.25 -7.28 10.23
CA ARG A 126 5.87 -8.58 9.66
C ARG A 126 4.73 -9.22 10.45
N ILE A 127 4.85 -9.28 11.77
CA ILE A 127 3.81 -9.82 12.66
C ILE A 127 2.50 -9.06 12.47
N SER A 128 2.53 -7.73 12.47
CA SER A 128 1.31 -6.94 12.28
C SER A 128 0.68 -7.15 10.90
N LEU A 129 1.48 -7.28 9.83
CA LEU A 129 0.97 -7.60 8.49
C LEU A 129 0.32 -8.99 8.44
N GLU A 130 0.91 -9.98 9.11
CA GLU A 130 0.34 -11.34 9.23
C GLU A 130 -0.98 -11.34 9.99
N GLU A 131 -1.06 -10.63 11.12
CA GLU A 131 -2.28 -10.49 11.90
C GLU A 131 -3.39 -9.82 11.11
N GLU A 132 -3.08 -8.73 10.39
CA GLU A 132 -4.04 -8.03 9.54
C GLU A 132 -4.56 -8.94 8.42
N LEU A 133 -3.67 -9.65 7.73
CA LEU A 133 -4.06 -10.61 6.69
C LEU A 133 -4.93 -11.74 7.25
N TYR A 134 -4.63 -12.23 8.45
CA TYR A 134 -5.43 -13.24 9.12
C TYR A 134 -6.84 -12.73 9.45
N LEU A 135 -6.97 -11.49 9.93
CA LEU A 135 -8.28 -10.88 10.20
C LEU A 135 -9.15 -10.79 8.95
N TRP A 136 -8.57 -10.49 7.79
CA TRP A 136 -9.30 -10.44 6.52
C TRP A 136 -9.65 -11.82 5.97
N GLN A 137 -8.86 -12.86 6.27
CA GLN A 137 -9.21 -14.24 5.96
C GLN A 137 -10.36 -14.76 6.83
N ASP A 138 -10.44 -14.37 8.11
CA ASP A 138 -11.50 -14.82 9.02
C ASP A 138 -12.85 -14.11 8.78
N ARG A 139 -12.82 -12.93 8.13
CA ARG A 139 -14.02 -12.15 7.76
C ARG A 139 -14.74 -12.64 6.49
N HIS A 140 -14.18 -13.61 5.77
CA HIS A 140 -14.68 -14.09 4.46
C HIS A 140 -14.72 -15.62 4.35
#